data_AF-C7MAG3-F1
#
_entry.id   AF-C7MAG3-F1
#
_cell.length_a   1.000
_cell.length_b   1.000
_cell.length_c   1.000
_cell.angle_alpha   90.00
_cell.angle_beta   90.00
_cell.angle_gamma   90.00
#
_symmetry.space_group_name_H-M   'P 1'
#
loop_
_entity.id
_entity.type
_entity.pdbx_description
1 polymer ?
#
loop_
_entity_poly.entity_id
_entity_poly.type
_entity_poly.pdbx_seq_one_letter_code
_entity_poly.pdbx_strand_id
1 'polypeptide(L)'
;MTVPPASESDAPAPAPRRTRAGAVIIGPTVRSRYLPGALIGLPLVSLLLSPFAAAALQQWRHSRLREGHEGMLEQLLALAAMQLLFGVLALWALFCLWALVPLVLTRRVVLFDERSGSLVLRRGLRIADRATLAQVRYATGDAERGGMGLIGLSGQPRPGGAPDGDMADPARAEAPERRWVVPESGWDDAAFDGLRVLQAAAGLRPAPPRRQLVQENRRARREQNHRALARRLGMPWREEYAHDEAAFQAEFDRVRRVLGGRAPRRDGDPRP
;
A
#
# COMPACT_ATOMS: atom_id res chain seq x y z
N MET A 1 26.15 -29.77 11.88
CA MET A 1 25.14 -30.21 10.89
C MET A 1 24.52 -28.96 10.28
N THR A 2 24.97 -28.61 9.08
CA THR A 2 24.46 -27.49 8.29
C THR A 2 23.12 -27.89 7.69
N VAL A 3 22.05 -27.19 8.07
CA VAL A 3 20.75 -27.31 7.41
C VAL A 3 20.95 -26.84 5.96
N PRO A 4 20.68 -27.67 4.94
CA PRO A 4 20.81 -27.24 3.55
C PRO A 4 19.86 -26.06 3.30
N PRO A 5 20.22 -25.09 2.42
CA PRO A 5 19.33 -24.00 2.08
C PRO A 5 18.01 -24.60 1.58
N ALA A 6 16.89 -24.13 2.14
CA ALA A 6 15.57 -24.53 1.70
C ALA A 6 15.51 -24.40 0.17
N SER A 7 15.26 -25.52 -0.50
CA SER A 7 15.08 -25.57 -1.94
C SER A 7 14.07 -24.50 -2.36
N GLU A 8 14.44 -23.67 -3.36
CA GLU A 8 13.65 -22.57 -3.94
C GLU A 8 12.23 -22.99 -4.44
N SER A 9 11.89 -24.29 -4.35
CA SER A 9 10.67 -24.92 -4.80
C SER A 9 9.49 -24.91 -3.80
N ASP A 10 9.66 -24.38 -2.59
CA ASP A 10 8.62 -24.42 -1.54
C ASP A 10 7.93 -23.06 -1.30
N ALA A 11 8.18 -22.08 -2.17
CA ALA A 11 7.45 -20.82 -2.13
C ALA A 11 5.97 -21.10 -2.50
N PRO A 12 4.99 -20.72 -1.66
CA PRO A 12 3.59 -20.97 -1.94
C PRO A 12 3.20 -20.37 -3.29
N ALA A 13 2.41 -21.12 -4.05
CA ALA A 13 1.93 -20.70 -5.36
C ALA A 13 1.24 -19.33 -5.27
N PRO A 14 1.47 -18.42 -6.22
CA PRO A 14 0.86 -17.10 -6.20
C PRO A 14 -0.68 -17.24 -6.26
N ALA A 15 -1.37 -16.52 -5.39
CA ALA A 15 -2.83 -16.51 -5.32
C ALA A 15 -3.36 -15.12 -5.74
N PRO A 16 -3.24 -14.76 -7.03
CA PRO A 16 -3.63 -13.44 -7.50
C PRO A 16 -5.15 -13.23 -7.41
N ARG A 17 -5.57 -11.97 -7.30
CA ARG A 17 -6.98 -11.62 -7.51
C ARG A 17 -7.34 -11.70 -8.98
N ARG A 18 -8.52 -12.24 -9.26
CA ARG A 18 -9.08 -12.38 -10.61
C ARG A 18 -10.40 -11.64 -10.75
N THR A 19 -10.68 -11.15 -11.95
CA THR A 19 -12.00 -10.65 -12.35
C THR A 19 -12.97 -11.82 -12.56
N ARG A 20 -14.28 -11.54 -12.68
CA ARG A 20 -15.29 -12.56 -13.02
C ARG A 20 -15.02 -13.27 -14.35
N ALA A 21 -14.34 -12.59 -15.28
CA ALA A 21 -13.93 -13.14 -16.57
C ALA A 21 -12.61 -13.94 -16.51
N GLY A 22 -12.02 -14.11 -15.33
CA GLY A 22 -10.79 -14.88 -15.11
C GLY A 22 -9.47 -14.09 -15.25
N ALA A 23 -9.52 -12.86 -15.78
CA ALA A 23 -8.33 -12.01 -15.92
C ALA A 23 -7.72 -11.66 -14.55
N VAL A 24 -6.40 -11.78 -14.44
CA VAL A 24 -5.58 -11.43 -13.28
C VAL A 24 -5.53 -9.91 -13.12
N ILE A 25 -5.73 -9.45 -11.89
CA ILE A 25 -5.67 -8.04 -11.52
C ILE A 25 -4.30 -7.75 -10.92
N ILE A 26 -3.55 -6.85 -11.56
CA ILE A 26 -2.26 -6.35 -11.09
C ILE A 26 -2.49 -4.95 -10.51
N GLY A 27 -2.22 -4.81 -9.21
CA GLY A 27 -2.48 -3.59 -8.44
C GLY A 27 -3.66 -3.73 -7.47
N PRO A 28 -3.92 -2.69 -6.66
CA PRO A 28 -4.92 -2.74 -5.61
C PRO A 28 -6.34 -2.69 -6.17
N THR A 29 -7.24 -3.45 -5.57
CA THR A 29 -8.67 -3.36 -5.88
C THR A 29 -9.35 -2.27 -5.05
N VAL A 30 -10.47 -1.74 -5.56
CA VAL A 30 -11.31 -0.78 -4.81
C VAL A 30 -11.68 -1.36 -3.44
N ARG A 31 -12.16 -2.61 -3.43
CA ARG A 31 -12.60 -3.29 -2.20
C ARG A 31 -11.47 -3.41 -1.18
N SER A 32 -10.26 -3.79 -1.59
CA SER A 32 -9.15 -4.00 -0.65
C SER A 32 -8.60 -2.72 -0.03
N ARG A 33 -8.75 -1.57 -0.70
CA ARG A 33 -8.37 -0.26 -0.16
C ARG A 33 -9.47 0.37 0.68
N TYR A 34 -10.70 0.26 0.20
CA TYR A 34 -11.84 0.97 0.74
C TYR A 34 -12.43 0.30 1.99
N LEU A 35 -12.54 -1.03 1.99
CA LEU A 35 -13.29 -1.77 3.01
C LEU A 35 -12.76 -1.56 4.44
N PRO A 36 -11.45 -1.59 4.72
CA PRO A 36 -10.95 -1.33 6.08
C PRO A 36 -11.27 0.09 6.57
N GLY A 37 -11.12 1.09 5.70
CA GLY A 37 -11.44 2.48 6.03
C GLY A 37 -12.93 2.69 6.27
N ALA A 38 -13.78 2.11 5.42
CA ALA A 38 -15.23 2.22 5.52
C ALA A 38 -15.82 1.50 6.73
N LEU A 39 -15.22 0.38 7.18
CA LEU A 39 -15.76 -0.40 8.29
C LEU A 39 -15.19 -0.03 9.67
N ILE A 40 -14.01 0.60 9.73
CA ILE A 40 -13.35 0.88 11.00
C ILE A 40 -13.12 2.38 11.17
N GLY A 41 -12.46 3.02 10.22
CA GLY A 41 -12.08 4.44 10.34
C GLY A 41 -13.27 5.39 10.23
N LEU A 42 -14.06 5.28 9.17
CA LEU A 42 -15.17 6.20 8.91
C LEU A 42 -16.28 6.13 9.96
N PRO A 43 -16.67 4.96 10.51
CA PRO A 43 -17.65 4.90 11.59
C PRO A 43 -17.19 5.65 12.84
N LEU A 44 -15.92 5.55 13.22
CA LEU A 44 -15.37 6.28 14.37
C LEU A 44 -15.41 7.80 14.18
N VAL A 45 -15.04 8.28 12.99
CA VAL A 45 -15.12 9.71 12.66
C VAL A 45 -16.58 10.18 12.62
N SER A 46 -17.47 9.37 12.07
CA SER A 46 -18.91 9.68 12.00
C SER A 46 -19.54 9.73 13.38
N LEU A 47 -19.12 8.85 14.29
CA LEU A 47 -19.54 8.86 15.69
C LEU A 47 -19.09 10.15 16.39
N LEU A 48 -17.82 10.53 16.21
CA LEU A 48 -17.26 11.76 16.80
C LEU A 48 -17.98 13.03 16.31
N LEU A 49 -18.38 13.06 15.04
CA LEU A 49 -19.05 14.21 14.41
C LEU A 49 -20.59 14.16 14.51
N SER A 50 -21.16 13.06 15.01
CA SER A 50 -22.61 12.87 15.09
C SER A 50 -23.39 13.94 15.85
N PRO A 51 -22.86 14.61 16.90
CA PRO A 51 -23.60 15.68 17.57
C PRO A 51 -23.93 16.85 16.65
N PHE A 52 -23.04 17.20 15.71
CA PHE A 52 -23.28 18.26 14.73
C PHE A 52 -24.37 17.87 13.73
N ALA A 53 -24.33 16.63 13.24
CA ALA A 53 -25.36 16.12 12.35
C ALA A 53 -26.72 16.01 13.05
N ALA A 54 -26.75 15.58 14.32
CA ALA A 54 -27.96 15.53 15.13
C ALA A 54 -28.55 16.93 15.36
N ALA A 55 -27.73 17.94 15.65
CA ALA A 55 -28.18 19.32 15.77
C ALA A 55 -28.80 19.84 14.46
N ALA A 56 -28.19 19.53 13.31
CA ALA A 56 -28.76 19.88 12.00
C ALA A 56 -30.11 19.18 11.75
N LEU A 57 -30.22 17.89 12.10
CA LEU A 57 -31.49 17.14 12.01
C LEU A 57 -32.57 17.70 12.96
N GLN A 58 -32.18 18.12 14.15
CA GLN A 58 -33.09 18.77 15.11
C GLN A 58 -33.60 20.10 14.56
N GLN A 59 -32.72 20.93 13.99
CA GLN A 59 -33.09 22.20 13.38
C GLN A 59 -34.04 21.99 12.19
N TRP A 60 -33.74 21.02 11.32
CA TRP A 60 -34.59 20.65 10.19
C TRP A 60 -35.97 20.14 10.66
N ARG A 61 -36.02 19.28 11.67
CA ARG A 61 -37.28 18.83 12.25
C ARG A 61 -38.10 20.01 12.79
N HIS A 62 -37.46 20.94 13.47
CA HIS A 62 -38.14 22.12 14.02
C HIS A 62 -38.73 23.02 12.94
N SER A 63 -38.05 23.19 11.80
CA SER A 63 -38.63 23.93 10.67
C SER A 63 -39.83 23.19 10.05
N ARG A 64 -39.75 21.87 9.91
CA ARG A 64 -40.85 21.04 9.38
C ARG A 64 -42.11 21.08 10.25
N LEU A 65 -41.93 21.04 11.57
CA LEU A 65 -43.04 21.16 12.53
C LEU A 65 -43.69 22.55 12.47
N ARG A 66 -42.91 23.63 12.28
CA ARG A 66 -43.44 24.98 12.08
C ARG A 66 -44.25 25.12 10.79
N GLU A 67 -43.89 24.36 9.77
CA GLU A 67 -44.66 24.25 8.51
C GLU A 67 -45.89 23.33 8.63
N GLY A 68 -46.19 22.81 9.82
CA GLY A 68 -47.37 21.96 10.08
C GLY A 68 -47.20 20.50 9.66
N HIS A 69 -45.97 20.03 9.39
CA HIS A 69 -45.73 18.64 9.01
C HIS A 69 -45.55 17.76 10.25
N GLU A 70 -46.48 16.83 10.47
CA GLU A 70 -46.44 15.85 11.57
C GLU A 70 -46.30 14.41 11.06
N GLY A 71 -45.40 14.20 10.10
CA GLY A 71 -45.16 12.89 9.53
C GLY A 71 -44.49 11.91 10.49
N MET A 72 -44.50 10.63 10.12
CA MET A 72 -43.85 9.54 10.86
C MET A 72 -42.34 9.80 11.07
N LEU A 73 -41.69 10.47 10.13
CA LEU A 73 -40.26 10.75 10.16
C LEU A 73 -39.92 11.81 11.22
N GLU A 74 -40.78 12.83 11.35
CA GLU A 74 -40.71 13.87 12.38
C GLU A 74 -40.98 13.32 13.79
N GLN A 75 -41.86 12.31 13.91
CA GLN A 75 -42.09 11.59 15.18
C GLN A 75 -40.91 10.70 15.57
N LEU A 76 -40.32 10.01 14.60
CA LEU A 76 -39.20 9.10 14.82
C LEU A 76 -37.91 9.86 15.19
N LEU A 77 -37.72 11.06 14.62
CA LEU A 77 -36.69 12.03 15.02
C LEU A 77 -37.02 12.78 16.31
N ALA A 78 -38.10 12.47 17.02
CA ALA A 78 -38.37 13.05 18.33
C ALA A 78 -37.35 12.64 19.40
N LEU A 79 -36.84 11.41 19.28
CA LEU A 79 -35.90 10.85 20.23
C LEU A 79 -34.47 11.26 19.87
N ALA A 80 -33.75 11.85 20.83
CA ALA A 80 -32.37 12.30 20.64
C ALA A 80 -31.43 11.17 20.19
N ALA A 81 -31.65 9.94 20.69
CA ALA A 81 -30.89 8.76 20.27
C ALA A 81 -31.07 8.44 18.77
N MET A 82 -32.28 8.65 18.21
CA MET A 82 -32.52 8.45 16.79
C MET A 82 -31.84 9.53 15.96
N GLN A 83 -31.86 10.79 16.41
CA GLN A 83 -31.13 11.88 15.73
C GLN A 83 -29.62 11.61 15.66
N LEU A 84 -29.03 11.12 16.76
CA LEU A 84 -27.63 10.72 16.78
C LEU A 84 -27.37 9.53 15.84
N LEU A 85 -28.21 8.49 15.87
CA LEU A 85 -28.07 7.32 15.00
C LEU A 85 -28.13 7.72 13.51
N PHE A 86 -29.14 8.48 13.11
CA PHE A 86 -29.25 8.97 11.73
C PHE A 86 -28.11 9.90 11.36
N GLY A 87 -27.66 10.74 12.29
CA GLY A 87 -26.48 11.59 12.11
C GLY A 87 -25.22 10.77 11.82
N VAL A 88 -24.96 9.72 12.61
CA VAL A 88 -23.84 8.79 12.38
C VAL A 88 -23.97 8.12 11.02
N LEU A 89 -25.13 7.56 10.70
CA LEU A 89 -25.34 6.81 9.45
C LEU A 89 -25.23 7.71 8.22
N ALA A 90 -25.78 8.92 8.27
CA ALA A 90 -25.71 9.88 7.18
C ALA A 90 -24.28 10.37 6.95
N LEU A 91 -23.56 10.73 8.01
CA LEU A 91 -22.15 11.11 7.92
C LEU A 91 -21.29 9.95 7.41
N TRP A 92 -21.53 8.74 7.91
CA TRP A 92 -20.82 7.55 7.48
C TRP A 92 -21.04 7.28 5.99
N ALA A 93 -22.29 7.32 5.53
CA ALA A 93 -22.64 7.16 4.12
C ALA A 93 -22.02 8.27 3.25
N LEU A 94 -22.04 9.52 3.72
CA LEU A 94 -21.45 10.66 3.03
C LEU A 94 -19.93 10.50 2.88
N PHE A 95 -19.21 10.20 3.97
CA PHE A 95 -17.77 9.97 3.91
C PHE A 95 -17.41 8.75 3.10
N CYS A 96 -18.22 7.69 3.19
CA CYS A 96 -18.11 6.51 2.35
C CYS A 96 -18.15 6.89 0.86
N LEU A 97 -19.19 7.60 0.44
CA LEU A 97 -19.35 8.05 -0.93
C LEU A 97 -18.20 8.98 -1.36
N TRP A 98 -17.86 9.95 -0.50
CA TRP A 98 -16.81 10.93 -0.75
C TRP A 98 -15.44 10.29 -0.90
N ALA A 99 -15.12 9.25 -0.13
CA ALA A 99 -13.86 8.50 -0.27
C ALA A 99 -13.87 7.53 -1.47
N LEU A 100 -15.04 6.97 -1.81
CA LEU A 100 -15.18 5.99 -2.89
C LEU A 100 -14.98 6.62 -4.27
N VAL A 101 -15.60 7.78 -4.52
CA VAL A 101 -15.56 8.47 -5.82
C VAL A 101 -14.13 8.73 -6.33
N PRO A 102 -13.24 9.41 -5.59
CA PRO A 102 -11.89 9.67 -6.06
C PRO A 102 -11.11 8.36 -6.24
N LEU A 103 -11.33 7.37 -5.39
CA LEU A 103 -10.66 6.08 -5.47
C LEU A 103 -11.04 5.33 -6.75
N VAL A 104 -12.33 5.35 -7.14
CA VAL A 104 -12.80 4.75 -8.39
C VAL A 104 -12.31 5.51 -9.62
N LEU A 105 -12.19 6.84 -9.56
CA LEU A 105 -11.77 7.66 -10.69
C LEU A 105 -10.25 7.64 -10.93
N THR A 106 -9.46 7.57 -9.87
CA THR A 106 -7.98 7.66 -9.94
C THR A 106 -7.28 6.31 -9.98
N ARG A 107 -7.97 5.19 -9.72
CA ARG A 107 -7.35 3.86 -9.73
C ARG A 107 -6.63 3.61 -11.06
N ARG A 108 -5.42 3.09 -10.99
CA ARG A 108 -4.69 2.55 -12.14
C ARG A 108 -4.44 1.08 -11.86
N VAL A 109 -4.96 0.21 -12.71
CA VAL A 109 -4.81 -1.25 -12.59
C VAL A 109 -4.53 -1.85 -13.95
N VAL A 110 -3.70 -2.89 -13.98
CA VAL A 110 -3.46 -3.67 -15.19
C VAL A 110 -4.23 -4.97 -15.08
N LEU A 111 -5.01 -5.28 -16.12
CA LEU A 111 -5.69 -6.55 -16.26
C LEU A 111 -4.89 -7.42 -17.20
N PHE A 112 -4.52 -8.60 -16.75
CA PHE A 112 -3.81 -9.60 -17.54
C PHE A 112 -4.72 -10.79 -17.81
N ASP A 113 -5.00 -11.06 -19.07
CA ASP A 113 -5.72 -12.27 -19.48
C ASP A 113 -4.72 -13.34 -19.91
N GLU A 114 -4.59 -14.38 -19.09
CA GLU A 114 -3.68 -15.50 -19.33
C GLU A 114 -4.02 -16.29 -20.60
N ARG A 115 -5.30 -16.34 -21.00
CA ARG A 115 -5.71 -17.14 -22.16
C ARG A 115 -5.32 -16.49 -23.48
N SER A 116 -5.48 -15.18 -23.57
CA SER A 116 -5.18 -14.40 -24.77
C SER A 116 -3.79 -13.77 -24.76
N GLY A 117 -3.10 -13.79 -23.61
CA GLY A 117 -1.85 -13.07 -23.43
C GLY A 117 -2.03 -11.55 -23.54
N SER A 118 -3.23 -11.03 -23.34
CA SER A 118 -3.54 -9.60 -23.49
C SER A 118 -3.42 -8.86 -22.16
N LEU A 119 -2.91 -7.63 -22.25
CA LEU A 119 -2.73 -6.72 -21.14
C LEU A 119 -3.53 -5.44 -21.38
N VAL A 120 -4.32 -5.03 -20.40
CA VAL A 120 -5.15 -3.82 -20.48
C VAL A 120 -4.89 -2.93 -19.28
N LEU A 121 -4.34 -1.74 -19.52
CA LEU A 121 -4.21 -0.71 -18.51
C LEU A 121 -5.54 0.05 -18.38
N ARG A 122 -6.12 0.04 -17.18
CA ARG A 122 -7.32 0.81 -16.85
C ARG A 122 -6.97 1.97 -15.94
N ARG A 123 -7.44 3.17 -16.31
CA ARG A 123 -7.43 4.37 -15.45
C ARG A 123 -8.88 4.70 -15.11
N GLY A 124 -9.25 4.48 -13.87
CA GLY A 124 -10.61 4.61 -13.39
C GLY A 124 -11.55 3.59 -14.03
N LEU A 125 -12.54 4.11 -14.76
CA LEU A 125 -13.48 3.33 -15.57
C LEU A 125 -13.04 3.20 -17.04
N ARG A 126 -12.03 3.96 -17.47
CA ARG A 126 -11.59 4.01 -18.86
C ARG A 126 -10.43 3.06 -19.11
N ILE A 127 -10.38 2.50 -20.32
CA ILE A 127 -9.19 1.81 -20.81
C ILE A 127 -8.22 2.89 -21.25
N ALA A 128 -7.10 3.00 -20.55
CA ALA A 128 -6.04 3.94 -20.90
C ALA A 128 -5.16 3.36 -22.01
N ASP A 129 -4.87 2.07 -21.93
CA ASP A 129 -3.89 1.46 -22.83
C ASP A 129 -4.04 -0.06 -22.98
N ARG A 130 -3.43 -0.62 -24.04
CA ARG A 130 -3.41 -2.07 -24.33
C ARG A 130 -2.04 -2.53 -24.79
N ALA A 131 -1.65 -3.72 -24.37
CA ALA A 131 -0.39 -4.37 -24.76
C ALA A 131 -0.60 -5.89 -24.85
N THR A 132 0.39 -6.58 -25.40
CA THR A 132 0.45 -8.05 -25.42
C THR A 132 1.58 -8.53 -24.53
N LEU A 133 1.49 -9.77 -24.04
CA LEU A 133 2.51 -10.38 -23.19
C LEU A 133 3.90 -10.37 -23.85
N ALA A 134 3.95 -10.60 -25.16
CA ALA A 134 5.19 -10.56 -25.95
C ALA A 134 5.88 -9.18 -25.95
N GLN A 135 5.16 -8.10 -25.58
CA GLN A 135 5.74 -6.77 -25.45
C GLN A 135 6.34 -6.54 -24.06
N VAL A 136 6.13 -7.41 -23.07
CA VAL A 136 6.65 -7.19 -21.72
C VAL A 136 8.14 -7.49 -21.67
N ARG A 137 8.95 -6.45 -21.45
CA ARG A 137 10.42 -6.57 -21.31
C ARG A 137 10.84 -6.78 -19.86
N TYR A 138 10.20 -6.05 -18.94
CA TYR A 138 10.39 -6.22 -17.50
C TYR A 138 9.10 -5.91 -16.75
N ALA A 139 8.94 -6.56 -15.60
CA ALA A 139 7.94 -6.22 -14.60
C ALA A 139 8.62 -6.25 -13.24
N THR A 140 8.65 -5.12 -12.55
CA THR A 140 9.22 -5.00 -11.20
C THR A 140 8.20 -4.35 -10.28
N GLY A 141 8.21 -4.69 -9.00
CA GLY A 141 7.29 -4.13 -8.03
C GLY A 141 7.94 -4.00 -6.67
N ASP A 142 7.72 -2.85 -6.04
CA ASP A 142 8.05 -2.68 -4.64
C ASP A 142 7.03 -3.45 -3.78
N ALA A 143 7.55 -4.28 -2.87
CA ALA A 143 6.79 -5.13 -1.96
C ALA A 143 6.18 -4.34 -0.80
N GLU A 144 6.67 -3.13 -0.53
CA GLU A 144 6.19 -2.29 0.56
C GLU A 144 4.82 -1.66 0.27
N ARG A 145 4.12 -1.31 1.35
CA ARG A 145 2.82 -0.64 1.24
C ARG A 145 3.04 0.78 0.72
N GLY A 146 2.40 1.11 -0.40
CA GLY A 146 2.64 2.37 -1.13
C GLY A 146 3.69 2.26 -2.23
N GLY A 147 4.38 1.11 -2.31
CA GLY A 147 5.35 0.82 -3.36
C GLY A 147 4.73 0.79 -4.76
N MET A 148 5.53 1.11 -5.77
CA MET A 148 5.09 1.16 -7.16
C MET A 148 5.52 -0.09 -7.94
N GLY A 149 4.62 -0.53 -8.82
CA GLY A 149 4.92 -1.51 -9.86
C GLY A 149 5.25 -0.81 -11.16
N LEU A 150 6.29 -1.26 -11.85
CA LEU A 150 6.70 -0.79 -13.16
C LEU A 150 6.65 -1.96 -14.15
N ILE A 151 5.95 -1.76 -15.26
CA ILE A 151 5.91 -2.70 -16.37
C ILE A 151 6.48 -1.99 -17.60
N GLY A 152 7.63 -2.45 -18.06
CA GLY A 152 8.28 -1.96 -19.27
C GLY A 152 7.82 -2.74 -20.49
N LEU A 153 7.40 -2.02 -21.53
CA LEU A 153 6.89 -2.57 -22.78
C LEU A 153 7.83 -2.21 -23.94
N SER A 154 8.14 -3.20 -24.78
CA SER A 154 8.78 -3.01 -26.07
C SER A 154 7.74 -2.45 -27.07
N GLY A 155 7.98 -1.25 -27.57
CA GLY A 155 7.10 -0.60 -28.53
C GLY A 155 7.21 0.92 -28.51
N GLN A 156 6.86 1.55 -29.64
CA GLN A 156 6.91 2.99 -29.82
C GLN A 156 5.95 3.70 -28.83
N PRO A 157 6.34 4.82 -28.19
CA PRO A 157 5.44 5.62 -27.39
C PRO A 157 4.25 6.06 -28.23
N ARG A 158 3.05 6.03 -27.65
CA ARG A 158 1.84 6.50 -28.31
C ARG A 158 1.98 8.00 -28.63
N PRO A 159 1.66 8.47 -29.85
CA PRO A 159 1.59 9.89 -30.11
C PRO A 159 0.48 10.50 -29.24
N GLY A 160 0.85 11.42 -28.34
CA GLY A 160 -0.07 12.11 -27.41
C GLY A 160 -0.05 11.64 -25.95
N GLY A 161 0.82 10.70 -25.57
CA GLY A 161 1.07 10.42 -24.15
C GLY A 161 1.98 11.48 -23.56
N ALA A 162 1.44 12.43 -22.80
CA ALA A 162 2.26 13.38 -22.06
C ALA A 162 3.25 12.61 -21.15
N PRO A 163 4.55 12.91 -21.20
CA PRO A 163 5.51 12.33 -20.26
C PRO A 163 5.18 12.88 -18.87
N ASP A 164 4.64 12.03 -17.99
CA ASP A 164 4.59 12.30 -16.55
C ASP A 164 6.06 12.28 -16.05
N GLY A 165 6.72 13.44 -16.06
CA GLY A 165 7.91 13.85 -15.29
C GLY A 165 9.12 12.91 -15.22
N ASP A 166 10.18 13.23 -15.96
CA ASP A 166 11.50 13.63 -15.41
C ASP A 166 12.49 13.87 -16.56
N MET A 167 13.31 14.93 -16.45
CA MET A 167 14.38 15.25 -17.39
C MET A 167 15.42 14.12 -17.42
N ALA A 168 15.59 13.48 -18.57
CA ALA A 168 16.71 12.57 -18.83
C ALA A 168 17.40 12.96 -20.15
N ASP A 169 18.60 13.51 -19.97
CA ASP A 169 19.81 13.50 -20.80
C ASP A 169 19.70 12.94 -22.25
N PRO A 170 19.96 13.74 -23.31
CA PRO A 170 19.79 13.33 -24.71
C PRO A 170 20.87 12.37 -25.27
N ALA A 171 21.83 11.91 -24.46
CA ALA A 171 22.98 11.12 -24.93
C ALA A 171 22.79 9.58 -24.91
N ARG A 172 21.62 9.06 -24.53
CA ARG A 172 21.30 7.62 -24.59
C ARG A 172 19.97 7.38 -25.31
N ALA A 173 19.97 7.58 -26.63
CA ALA A 173 18.82 7.27 -27.48
C ALA A 173 18.69 5.75 -27.73
N GLU A 174 18.50 4.96 -26.68
CA GLU A 174 17.70 3.73 -26.81
C GLU A 174 16.24 4.18 -26.97
N ALA A 175 15.49 3.61 -27.92
CA ALA A 175 14.12 4.02 -28.21
C ALA A 175 13.29 4.18 -26.91
N PRO A 176 12.55 5.29 -26.73
CA PRO A 176 11.85 5.57 -25.48
C PRO A 176 10.92 4.41 -25.11
N GLU A 177 11.33 3.63 -24.10
CA GLU A 177 10.57 2.47 -23.64
C GLU A 177 9.22 2.91 -23.10
N ARG A 178 8.15 2.27 -23.58
CA ARG A 178 6.81 2.52 -23.07
C ARG A 178 6.67 1.90 -21.68
N ARG A 179 6.51 2.72 -20.65
CA ARG A 179 6.42 2.28 -19.25
C ARG A 179 5.02 2.48 -18.68
N TRP A 180 4.48 1.45 -18.04
CA TRP A 180 3.27 1.53 -17.24
C TRP A 180 3.61 1.53 -15.75
N VAL A 181 3.06 2.52 -15.04
CA VAL A 181 3.18 2.64 -13.58
C VAL A 181 1.88 2.15 -12.93
N VAL A 182 2.01 1.14 -12.07
CA VAL A 182 0.92 0.57 -11.27
C VAL A 182 1.14 1.00 -9.81
N PRO A 183 0.38 1.97 -9.30
CA PRO A 183 0.55 2.43 -7.93
C PRO A 183 0.15 1.34 -6.93
N GLU A 184 0.84 1.31 -5.79
CA GLU A 184 0.53 0.45 -4.64
C GLU A 184 0.51 -1.06 -4.97
N SER A 185 1.45 -1.52 -5.81
CA SER A 185 1.61 -2.95 -6.14
C SER A 185 1.82 -3.81 -4.89
N GLY A 186 2.46 -3.27 -3.86
CA GLY A 186 2.70 -3.90 -2.56
C GLY A 186 1.62 -3.68 -1.50
N TRP A 187 0.40 -3.26 -1.88
CA TRP A 187 -0.70 -3.03 -0.91
C TRP A 187 -1.02 -4.28 -0.07
N ASP A 188 -1.17 -5.42 -0.73
CA ASP A 188 -1.41 -6.73 -0.12
C ASP A 188 -0.77 -7.85 -0.95
N ASP A 189 -0.75 -9.07 -0.38
CA ASP A 189 -0.09 -10.22 -1.00
C ASP A 189 -0.72 -10.56 -2.37
N ALA A 190 -2.05 -10.47 -2.48
CA ALA A 190 -2.76 -10.83 -3.71
C ALA A 190 -2.59 -9.83 -4.86
N ALA A 191 -2.40 -8.53 -4.58
CA ALA A 191 -2.03 -7.53 -5.58
C ALA A 191 -0.62 -7.79 -6.13
N PHE A 192 0.31 -8.13 -5.23
CA PHE A 192 1.70 -8.42 -5.57
C PHE A 192 1.83 -9.75 -6.33
N ASP A 193 1.05 -10.77 -5.96
CA ASP A 193 0.98 -12.04 -6.67
C ASP A 193 0.48 -11.87 -8.12
N GLY A 194 -0.36 -10.88 -8.40
CA GLY A 194 -0.72 -10.53 -9.78
C GLY A 194 0.50 -10.14 -10.63
N LEU A 195 1.45 -9.41 -10.04
CA LEU A 195 2.70 -9.04 -10.70
C LEU A 195 3.63 -10.26 -10.86
N ARG A 196 3.70 -11.14 -9.86
CA ARG A 196 4.46 -12.41 -9.94
C ARG A 196 3.92 -13.32 -11.05
N VAL A 197 2.60 -13.37 -11.22
CA VAL A 197 1.96 -14.13 -12.31
C VAL A 197 2.29 -13.54 -13.67
N LEU A 198 2.29 -12.21 -13.81
CA LEU A 198 2.73 -11.55 -15.03
C LEU A 198 4.20 -11.86 -15.35
N GLN A 199 5.09 -11.79 -14.36
CA GLN A 199 6.50 -12.14 -14.53
C GLN A 199 6.66 -13.57 -15.03
N ALA A 200 6.00 -14.53 -14.36
CA ALA A 200 6.03 -15.94 -14.76
C ALA A 200 5.54 -16.13 -16.20
N ALA A 201 4.42 -15.51 -16.55
CA ALA A 201 3.83 -15.63 -17.89
C ALA A 201 4.69 -14.96 -18.98
N ALA A 202 5.40 -13.87 -18.65
CA ALA A 202 6.33 -13.19 -19.55
C ALA A 202 7.69 -13.92 -19.68
N GLY A 203 7.88 -15.07 -19.03
CA GLY A 203 9.15 -15.79 -19.01
C GLY A 203 10.23 -15.11 -18.14
N LEU A 204 9.85 -14.14 -17.30
CA LEU A 204 10.72 -13.50 -16.34
C LEU A 204 10.81 -14.32 -15.05
N ARG A 205 11.91 -14.20 -14.31
CA ARG A 205 12.02 -14.79 -12.97
C ARG A 205 10.99 -14.11 -12.05
N PRO A 206 10.01 -14.85 -11.50
CA PRO A 206 9.05 -14.26 -10.58
C PRO A 206 9.74 -13.79 -9.30
N ALA A 207 9.32 -12.65 -8.78
CA ALA A 207 9.78 -12.18 -7.49
C ALA A 207 9.42 -13.18 -6.38
N PRO A 208 10.21 -13.23 -5.29
CA PRO A 208 9.80 -13.96 -4.08
C PRO A 208 8.44 -13.47 -3.56
N PRO A 209 7.73 -14.28 -2.75
CA PRO A 209 6.51 -13.85 -2.08
C PRO A 209 6.71 -12.53 -1.33
N ARG A 210 5.72 -11.64 -1.41
CA ARG A 210 5.77 -10.30 -0.79
C ARG A 210 6.23 -10.33 0.67
N ARG A 211 5.74 -11.30 1.46
CA ARG A 211 6.10 -11.43 2.88
C ARG A 211 7.59 -11.65 3.11
N GLN A 212 8.26 -12.40 2.24
CA GLN A 212 9.70 -12.63 2.34
C GLN A 212 10.46 -11.33 2.05
N LEU A 213 10.12 -10.63 0.96
CA LEU A 213 10.70 -9.33 0.61
C LEU A 213 10.49 -8.28 1.71
N VAL A 214 9.30 -8.22 2.31
CA VAL A 214 9.01 -7.30 3.42
C VAL A 214 9.84 -7.67 4.67
N GLN A 215 10.04 -8.96 4.95
CA GLN A 215 10.87 -9.38 6.08
C GLN A 215 12.35 -9.06 5.85
N GLU A 216 12.85 -9.27 4.64
CA GLU A 216 14.21 -8.90 4.23
C GLU A 216 14.42 -7.38 4.34
N ASN A 217 13.52 -6.57 3.79
CA ASN A 217 13.59 -5.11 3.90
C ASN A 217 13.55 -4.64 5.36
N ARG A 218 12.74 -5.27 6.21
CA ARG A 218 12.70 -4.97 7.65
C ARG A 218 14.02 -5.31 8.33
N ARG A 219 14.63 -6.45 8.01
CA ARG A 219 15.95 -6.84 8.54
C ARG A 219 17.02 -5.83 8.11
N ALA A 220 17.08 -5.50 6.82
CA ALA A 220 18.02 -4.53 6.27
C ALA A 220 17.87 -3.13 6.91
N ARG A 221 16.63 -2.65 7.09
CA ARG A 221 16.37 -1.35 7.76
C ARG A 221 16.79 -1.35 9.22
N ARG A 222 16.53 -2.44 9.96
CA ARG A 222 16.98 -2.56 11.35
C ARG A 222 18.50 -2.54 11.45
N GLU A 223 19.18 -3.31 10.61
CA GLU A 223 20.64 -3.33 10.56
C GLU A 223 21.21 -1.93 10.23
N GLN A 224 20.66 -1.24 9.22
CA GLN A 224 21.05 0.13 8.88
C GLN A 224 20.86 1.09 10.06
N ASN A 225 19.73 0.99 10.76
CA ASN A 225 19.45 1.81 11.95
C ASN A 225 20.43 1.48 13.10
N HIS A 226 20.71 0.21 13.36
CA HIS A 226 21.67 -0.22 14.38
C HIS A 226 23.08 0.29 14.04
N ARG A 227 23.51 0.19 12.78
CA ARG A 227 24.79 0.74 12.31
C ARG A 227 24.84 2.24 12.48
N ALA A 228 23.77 2.96 12.13
CA ALA A 228 23.70 4.41 12.30
C ALA A 228 23.79 4.82 13.79
N LEU A 229 23.10 4.11 14.67
CA LEU A 229 23.14 4.33 16.12
C LEU A 229 24.52 4.01 16.72
N ALA A 230 25.12 2.89 16.32
CA ALA A 230 26.46 2.52 16.76
C ALA A 230 27.49 3.57 16.34
N ARG A 231 27.43 4.05 15.08
CA ARG A 231 28.29 5.13 14.58
C ARG A 231 28.12 6.43 15.37
N ARG A 232 26.89 6.81 15.71
CA ARG A 232 26.62 8.04 16.50
C ARG A 232 27.25 7.99 17.89
N LEU A 233 27.34 6.81 18.51
CA LEU A 233 27.95 6.64 19.82
C LEU A 233 29.42 6.23 19.75
N GLY A 234 30.01 6.05 18.57
CA GLY A 234 31.37 5.50 18.43
C GLY A 234 31.49 4.05 18.93
N MET A 235 30.38 3.31 18.99
CA MET A 235 30.34 1.90 19.38
C MET A 235 30.85 1.01 18.22
N PRO A 236 31.75 0.05 18.48
CA PRO A 236 32.24 -0.86 17.45
C PRO A 236 31.12 -1.79 16.94
N TRP A 237 31.03 -1.94 15.62
CA TRP A 237 30.05 -2.83 14.98
C TRP A 237 30.47 -4.29 15.10
N ARG A 238 29.49 -5.18 15.36
CA ARG A 238 29.64 -6.63 15.28
C ARG A 238 28.54 -7.21 14.40
N GLU A 239 28.85 -8.22 13.60
CA GLU A 239 27.88 -8.85 12.69
C GLU A 239 26.69 -9.50 13.42
N GLU A 240 26.90 -9.94 14.67
CA GLU A 240 25.84 -10.46 15.54
C GLU A 240 24.68 -9.47 15.72
N TYR A 241 24.95 -8.15 15.71
CA TYR A 241 23.95 -7.10 15.87
C TYR A 241 23.00 -6.94 14.67
N ALA A 242 23.35 -7.52 13.52
CA ALA A 242 22.47 -7.55 12.36
C ALA A 242 21.30 -8.53 12.55
N HIS A 243 21.50 -9.55 13.40
CA HIS A 243 20.57 -10.67 13.55
C HIS A 243 19.95 -10.76 14.95
N ASP A 244 20.67 -10.34 15.99
CA ASP A 244 20.22 -10.34 17.38
C ASP A 244 19.98 -8.93 17.91
N GLU A 245 18.70 -8.57 18.02
CA GLU A 245 18.24 -7.28 18.55
C GLU A 245 18.54 -7.14 20.05
N ALA A 246 18.42 -8.22 20.83
CA ALA A 246 18.66 -8.18 22.26
C ALA A 246 20.15 -7.96 22.55
N ALA A 247 21.04 -8.61 21.79
CA ALA A 247 22.48 -8.41 21.88
C ALA A 247 22.88 -6.96 21.54
N PHE A 248 22.29 -6.37 20.48
CA PHE A 248 22.53 -4.97 20.15
C PHE A 248 22.05 -4.01 21.25
N GLN A 249 20.82 -4.19 21.76
CA GLN A 249 20.26 -3.32 22.78
C GLN A 249 21.03 -3.39 24.10
N ALA A 250 21.42 -4.58 24.54
CA ALA A 250 22.22 -4.77 25.75
C ALA A 250 23.56 -4.05 25.67
N GLU A 251 24.23 -4.15 24.52
CA GLU A 251 25.50 -3.48 24.29
C GLU A 251 25.32 -1.96 24.17
N PHE A 252 24.31 -1.50 23.44
CA PHE A 252 23.99 -0.09 23.26
C PHE A 252 23.69 0.59 24.61
N ASP A 253 22.89 -0.04 25.47
CA ASP A 253 22.59 0.46 26.81
C ASP A 253 23.80 0.44 27.74
N ARG A 254 24.73 -0.51 27.56
CA ARG A 254 26.01 -0.49 28.28
C ARG A 254 26.85 0.70 27.85
N VAL A 255 27.07 0.89 26.55
CA VAL A 255 27.89 2.00 26.02
C VAL A 255 27.29 3.35 26.41
N ARG A 256 25.96 3.50 26.36
CA ARG A 256 25.27 4.70 26.83
C ARG A 256 25.51 4.97 28.33
N ARG A 257 25.56 3.93 29.17
CA ARG A 257 25.91 4.06 30.60
C ARG A 257 27.37 4.41 30.82
N VAL A 258 28.29 3.90 30.01
CA VAL A 258 29.73 4.26 30.06
C VAL A 258 29.92 5.73 29.72
N LEU A 259 29.31 6.22 28.64
CA LEU A 259 29.33 7.64 28.26
C LEU A 259 28.70 8.54 29.35
N GLY A 260 27.67 8.06 30.03
CA GLY A 260 27.06 8.74 31.18
C GLY A 260 27.82 8.60 32.50
N GLY A 261 29.02 7.98 32.52
CA GLY A 261 29.83 7.79 33.72
C GLY A 261 29.28 6.79 34.75
N ARG A 262 28.26 6.00 34.38
CA ARG A 262 27.55 5.08 35.29
C ARG A 262 28.03 3.62 35.20
N ALA A 263 29.00 3.32 34.33
CA ALA A 263 29.53 1.98 34.14
C ALA A 263 31.03 1.99 33.83
N PRO A 264 31.79 0.95 34.22
CA PRO A 264 33.21 0.83 33.90
C PRO A 264 33.40 0.62 32.39
N ARG A 265 34.44 1.26 31.85
CA ARG A 265 34.81 1.22 30.43
C ARG A 265 35.50 -0.10 30.07
N ARG A 266 35.30 -0.57 28.84
CA ARG A 266 36.05 -1.66 28.21
C ARG A 266 36.92 -1.17 27.06
N ASP A 267 37.89 -2.00 26.68
CA ASP A 267 38.73 -1.73 25.51
C ASP A 267 37.87 -1.62 24.24
N GLY A 268 38.09 -0.55 23.47
CA GLY A 268 37.30 -0.22 22.28
C GLY A 268 36.03 0.60 22.54
N ASP A 269 35.66 0.89 23.79
CA ASP A 269 34.54 1.79 24.08
C ASP A 269 34.89 3.26 23.72
N PRO A 270 33.92 4.09 23.35
CA PRO A 270 34.11 5.52 23.07
C PRO A 270 34.59 6.31 24.30
N ARG A 271 35.30 7.43 24.09
CA ARG A 271 35.65 8.37 25.17
C ARG A 271 34.42 9.25 25.48
N PRO A 272 34.12 9.51 26.76
CA PRO A 272 33.10 10.48 27.14
C PRO A 272 33.45 11.89 26.66
#